data_AF-A0A7L3UR50-F1
#
_entry.id   AF-A0A7L3UR50-F1
#
_cell.length_a   1.000
_cell.length_b   1.000
_cell.length_c   1.000
_cell.angle_alpha   90.00
_cell.angle_beta   90.00
_cell.angle_gamma   90.00
#
_symmetry.space_group_name_H-M   'P 1'
#
loop_
_entity.id
_entity.type
_entity.pdbx_description
1 polymer ?
#
loop_
_entity_poly.entity_id
_entity_poly.type
_entity_poly.pdbx_seq_one_letter_code
_entity_poly.pdbx_strand_id
1 'polypeptide(L)' 'MEHRFFAGIDWLDVVQRKLVPPFRPQVTSEVDTRYFDEEFTAQSITVTPPERCELLDSPESDHRTHFPQFSYSASIRE' A
#
# COMPACT_ATOMS: atom_id res chain seq x y z
N MET A 1 11.36 17.64 16.03
CA MET A 1 12.19 17.84 14.83
C MET A 1 13.53 18.56 15.11
N GLU A 2 13.91 18.82 16.37
CA GLU A 2 15.03 19.69 16.73
C GLU A 2 16.31 18.96 17.16
N HIS A 3 16.33 17.62 17.08
CA HIS A 3 17.51 16.85 17.45
C HIS A 3 18.68 17.21 16.53
N ARG A 4 19.88 17.43 17.10
CA ARG A 4 21.09 17.90 16.38
C ARG A 4 21.43 17.07 15.14
N PHE A 5 21.10 15.78 15.14
CA PHE A 5 21.25 14.90 13.96
C PHE A 5 20.60 15.48 12.69
N PHE A 6 19.49 16.22 12.81
CA PHE A 6 18.73 16.78 11.69
C PHE A 6 18.93 18.29 11.51
N ALA A 7 19.98 18.88 12.07
CA ALA A 7 20.17 20.33 12.06
C ALA A 7 20.21 20.97 10.65
N GLY A 8 20.52 20.19 9.60
CA GLY A 8 20.52 20.64 8.21
C GLY A 8 19.24 20.33 7.42
N ILE A 9 18.20 19.82 8.06
CA ILE A 9 16.96 19.41 7.40
C ILE A 9 15.90 20.49 7.54
N ASP A 10 15.45 21.04 6.41
CA ASP A 10 14.20 21.80 6.34
C ASP A 10 13.02 20.82 6.24
N TRP A 11 12.21 20.79 7.29
CA TRP A 11 11.07 19.87 7.39
C TRP A 11 9.90 20.24 6.48
N LEU A 12 9.77 21.51 6.08
CA LEU A 12 8.79 21.92 5.08
C LEU A 12 9.17 21.32 3.72
N ASP A 13 10.46 21.34 3.38
CA ASP A 13 10.96 20.74 2.14
C ASP A 13 10.87 19.21 2.13
N VAL A 14 11.01 18.55 3.30
CA VAL A 14 10.72 17.11 3.46
C VAL A 14 9.27 16.80 3.11
N VAL A 15 8.32 17.52 3.73
CA VAL A 15 6.88 17.29 3.53
C VAL A 15 6.46 17.58 2.09
N GLN A 16 7.04 18.62 1.49
CA GLN A 16 6.80 18.99 0.09
C GLN A 16 7.59 18.14 -0.92
N ARG A 17 8.34 17.12 -0.47
CA ARG A 17 9.13 16.21 -1.32
C ARG A 17 10.15 16.94 -2.22
N LYS A 18 10.72 18.05 -1.74
CA LYS A 18 11.71 18.86 -2.47
C LYS A 18 13.14 18.40 -2.28
N LEU A 19 13.45 17.75 -1.15
CA LEU A 19 14.77 17.18 -0.93
C LEU A 19 15.02 16.04 -1.91
N VAL A 20 16.17 16.06 -2.58
CA VAL A 20 16.56 14.99 -3.51
C VAL A 20 16.87 13.73 -2.70
N PRO A 21 16.19 12.60 -2.94
CA PRO A 21 16.52 11.35 -2.27
C PRO A 21 17.94 10.90 -2.65
N PRO A 22 18.73 10.35 -1.70
CA PRO A 22 20.09 9.89 -1.97
C PRO A 22 20.13 8.69 -2.92
N PHE A 23 19.04 7.95 -3.03
CA PHE A 23 18.88 6.82 -3.94
C PHE A 23 17.65 7.03 -4.82
N ARG A 24 17.84 6.89 -6.13
CA ARG A 24 16.76 6.88 -7.12
C ARG A 24 16.66 5.49 -7.73
N PRO A 25 15.56 4.76 -7.47
CA PRO A 25 15.30 3.47 -8.11
C PRO A 25 15.34 3.59 -9.63
N GLN A 26 16.00 2.64 -10.29
CA GLN A 26 16.12 2.56 -11.75
C GLN A 26 14.96 1.73 -12.30
N VAL A 27 13.79 2.34 -12.47
CA VAL A 27 12.64 1.69 -13.10
C VAL A 27 12.63 1.95 -14.61
N THR A 28 12.27 0.94 -15.39
CA THR A 28 12.26 1.00 -16.86
C THR A 28 10.87 1.22 -17.45
N SER A 29 9.81 0.91 -16.70
CA SER A 29 8.41 1.10 -17.10
C SER A 29 7.49 1.22 -15.87
N GLU A 30 6.22 1.58 -16.09
CA GLU A 30 5.19 1.66 -15.04
C GLU A 30 4.86 0.30 -14.39
N VAL A 31 5.20 -0.80 -15.06
CA VAL A 31 4.96 -2.18 -14.60
C VAL A 31 6.25 -2.91 -14.20
N ASP A 32 7.36 -2.18 -14.04
CA ASP A 32 8.65 -2.77 -13.65
C ASP A 32 8.61 -3.26 -12.20
N THR A 33 8.82 -4.57 -12.00
CA THR A 33 8.79 -5.24 -10.70
C THR A 33 10.18 -5.55 -10.13
N ARG A 34 11.27 -5.00 -10.67
CA ARG A 34 12.65 -5.39 -10.30
C ARG A 34 13.06 -5.18 -8.83
N TYR A 35 12.31 -4.40 -8.08
CA TYR A 35 12.54 -4.14 -6.64
C TYR A 35 11.59 -4.96 -5.75
N PHE A 36 10.85 -5.91 -6.33
CA PHE A 36 10.09 -6.94 -5.65
C PHE A 36 10.79 -8.29 -5.81
N ASP A 37 10.57 -9.21 -4.87
CA ASP A 37 11.18 -10.55 -4.94
C ASP A 37 10.61 -11.37 -6.11
N GLU A 38 11.49 -12.13 -6.77
CA GLU A 38 11.12 -13.06 -7.84
C GLU A 38 10.27 -14.22 -7.30
N GLU A 39 10.42 -14.58 -6.02
CA GLU A 39 9.58 -15.59 -5.35
C GLU A 39 8.08 -15.30 -5.53
N PHE A 40 7.69 -14.02 -5.55
CA PHE A 40 6.30 -13.60 -5.72
C PHE A 40 5.96 -13.21 -7.16
N THR A 41 6.84 -12.45 -7.83
CA THR A 41 6.54 -11.90 -9.16
C THR A 41 6.56 -12.94 -10.28
N ALA A 42 7.20 -14.10 -10.05
CA ALA A 42 7.16 -15.23 -10.98
C ALA A 42 5.92 -16.13 -10.83
N GLN A 43 5.10 -15.93 -9.79
CA GLN A 43 3.89 -16.73 -9.58
C GLN A 43 2.78 -16.34 -10.55
N SER A 44 1.91 -17.30 -10.88
CA SER A 44 0.70 -17.02 -11.65
C SER A 44 -0.28 -16.16 -10.85
N ILE A 45 -0.79 -15.11 -11.46
CA ILE A 45 -1.82 -14.25 -10.84
C ILE A 45 -3.14 -15.04 -10.79
N THR A 46 -3.49 -15.53 -9.61
CA THR A 46 -4.76 -16.22 -9.36
C THR A 46 -5.33 -15.82 -8.01
N VAL A 47 -6.64 -15.66 -7.94
CA VAL A 47 -7.35 -15.48 -6.67
C VAL A 47 -7.70 -16.87 -6.16
N THR A 48 -6.96 -17.35 -5.16
CA THR A 48 -7.24 -18.64 -4.53
C THR A 48 -8.59 -18.57 -3.80
N PRO A 49 -9.59 -19.38 -4.18
CA PRO A 49 -10.86 -19.43 -3.45
C PRO A 49 -10.62 -19.94 -2.02
N PRO A 50 -11.37 -19.45 -1.01
CA PRO A 50 -11.26 -19.97 0.35
C PRO A 50 -11.73 -21.43 0.44
N GLU A 51 -11.12 -22.21 1.34
CA GLU A 51 -11.46 -23.64 1.55
C GLU A 51 -12.90 -23.87 2.02
N ARG A 52 -13.53 -22.86 2.61
CA ARG A 52 -14.91 -22.90 3.12
C ARG A 52 -15.69 -21.70 2.59
N CYS A 53 -16.59 -21.96 1.64
CA CYS A 53 -17.53 -20.95 1.12
C CYS A 53 -18.55 -20.47 2.18
N GLU A 54 -18.73 -21.22 3.27
CA GLU A 54 -19.94 -21.16 4.12
C GLU A 54 -19.86 -20.23 5.34
N LEU A 55 -18.75 -19.52 5.56
CA LEU A 55 -18.70 -18.50 6.63
C LEU A 55 -19.41 -17.20 6.24
N LEU A 56 -19.95 -17.10 5.02
CA LEU A 56 -20.75 -15.96 4.56
C LEU A 56 -22.25 -16.11 4.82
N ASP A 57 -22.76 -17.29 5.14
CA ASP A 57 -24.22 -17.54 5.28
C ASP A 57 -24.63 -17.94 6.72
N SER A 58 -23.81 -17.65 7.73
CA SER A 58 -24.25 -17.82 9.13
C SER A 58 -25.41 -16.85 9.41
N PRO A 59 -26.61 -17.34 9.76
CA PRO A 59 -27.78 -16.50 10.03
C PRO A 59 -27.63 -15.66 11.31
N GLU A 60 -26.57 -15.87 12.10
CA GLU A 60 -26.32 -15.16 13.36
C GLU A 60 -25.33 -14.00 13.24
N SER A 61 -24.68 -13.84 12.09
CA SER A 61 -23.76 -12.72 11.83
C SER A 61 -24.34 -11.83 10.75
N ASP A 62 -24.86 -10.67 11.12
CA ASP A 62 -25.17 -9.61 10.17
C ASP A 62 -23.82 -9.14 9.58
N HIS A 63 -23.36 -9.78 8.49
CA HIS A 63 -21.98 -9.67 7.94
C HIS A 63 -21.56 -8.21 7.70
N ARG A 64 -22.56 -7.34 7.48
CA ARG A 64 -22.42 -5.90 7.32
C ARG A 64 -21.88 -5.19 8.57
N THR A 65 -21.95 -5.83 9.73
CA THR A 65 -21.39 -5.33 11.00
C THR A 65 -19.94 -5.75 11.26
N HIS A 66 -19.42 -6.80 10.60
CA HIS A 66 -18.06 -7.28 10.85
C HIS A 66 -16.98 -6.42 10.16
N PHE A 67 -17.32 -5.81 9.03
CA PHE A 67 -16.39 -4.98 8.25
C PHE A 67 -16.94 -3.55 8.04
N PRO A 68 -17.23 -2.81 9.13
CA PRO A 68 -17.67 -1.43 9.00
C PRO A 68 -16.55 -0.60 8.35
N GLN A 69 -16.92 0.36 7.50
CA GLN A 69 -15.99 1.28 6.82
C GLN A 69 -15.00 0.60 5.83
N PHE A 70 -15.23 -0.64 5.40
CA PHE A 70 -14.36 -1.34 4.45
C PHE A 70 -14.42 -0.77 3.02
N SER A 71 -15.61 -0.35 2.59
CA SER A 71 -15.81 0.26 1.28
C SER A 71 -15.37 1.72 1.31
N TYR A 72 -14.12 1.97 0.93
CA TYR A 72 -13.55 3.31 0.78
C TYR A 72 -13.25 3.61 -0.68
N SER A 73 -13.67 4.80 -1.14
CA SER A 73 -13.18 5.41 -2.37
C SER A 73 -12.67 6.80 -2.03
N ALA A 74 -11.43 7.10 -2.43
CA ALA A 74 -10.88 8.43 -2.22
C ALA A 74 -11.68 9.42 -3.07
N SER A 75 -12.14 10.50 -2.47
CA SER A 75 -12.66 11.64 -3.23
C SER A 75 -11.49 12.22 -4.01
N ILE A 76 -11.52 12.05 -5.33
CA ILE A 76 -10.54 12.65 -6.23
C ILE A 76 -10.66 14.17 -6.02
N ARG A 77 -9.64 14.78 -5.44
CA ARG A 77 -9.45 16.23 -5.54
C ARG A 77 -8.80 16.47 -6.89
N GLU A 78 -9.55 17.06 -7.82
CA GLU A 78 -8.96 17.74 -8.98
C GLU A 78 -7.97 18.82 -8.54
#